data_AF-A0A640YCC5-F1
#
_entry.id   AF-A0A640YCC5-F1
#
_cell.length_a   1.000
_cell.length_b   1.000
_cell.length_c   1.000
_cell.angle_alpha   90.00
_cell.angle_beta   90.00
_cell.angle_gamma   90.00
#
_symmetry.space_group_name_H-M   'P 1'
#
loop_
_entity.id
_entity.type
_entity.pdbx_description
1 polymer ?
#
loop_
_entity_poly.entity_id
_entity_poly.type
_entity_poly.pdbx_seq_one_letter_code
_entity_poly.pdbx_strand_id
1 'polypeptide(L)'
;MAKAREVPGLDRDLPFGEVAARVLEVRCRELIDSSAGVLDTADVERVHDMRVATRRLRAALEIFRPCLPAAAAATLKEVKGLADALGRRRDADVAIAMLTDFAAAMPYPDRRGIASLIDELSEDQRVANGALAAPADPRHLAGLEAAIGGLAAAARAAAAGGGEPS
;
A
#
# COMPACT_ATOMS: atom_id res chain seq x y z
N MET A 1 -6.50 -11.52 3.25
CA MET A 1 -5.35 -12.15 3.96
C MET A 1 -4.11 -12.29 3.08
N ALA A 2 -3.64 -11.26 2.35
CA ALA A 2 -2.38 -11.33 1.62
C ALA A 2 -1.18 -11.65 2.53
N LYS A 3 -0.70 -12.91 2.45
CA LYS A 3 0.53 -13.34 3.11
C LYS A 3 1.70 -12.53 2.54
N ALA A 4 2.60 -12.09 3.41
CA ALA A 4 3.82 -11.44 2.94
C ALA A 4 4.59 -12.41 2.05
N ARG A 5 4.91 -11.98 0.82
CA ARG A 5 5.87 -12.69 -0.02
C ARG A 5 7.19 -12.69 0.72
N GLU A 6 7.81 -13.85 0.74
CA GLU A 6 9.19 -14.00 1.19
C GLU A 6 10.09 -13.20 0.25
N VAL A 7 11.13 -12.61 0.83
CA VAL A 7 12.16 -11.92 0.05
C VAL A 7 13.26 -12.94 -0.18
N PRO A 8 13.41 -13.47 -1.41
CA PRO A 8 14.32 -14.57 -1.66
C PRO A 8 15.78 -14.16 -1.52
N GLY A 9 16.59 -15.07 -0.99
CA GLY A 9 18.05 -14.93 -0.91
C GLY A 9 18.52 -13.82 0.03
N LEU A 10 17.75 -13.48 1.07
CA LEU A 10 18.28 -12.70 2.18
C LEU A 10 19.23 -13.57 3.01
N ASP A 11 20.47 -13.12 3.11
CA ASP A 11 21.51 -13.72 3.95
C ASP A 11 22.11 -12.64 4.88
N ARG A 12 22.67 -13.08 6.01
CA ARG A 12 23.26 -12.19 7.02
C ARG A 12 24.55 -11.53 6.56
N ASP A 13 25.19 -12.09 5.54
CA ASP A 13 26.44 -11.59 4.96
C ASP A 13 26.18 -10.59 3.83
N LEU A 14 24.91 -10.34 3.47
CA LEU A 14 24.58 -9.33 2.47
C LEU A 14 24.80 -7.92 3.03
N PRO A 15 25.42 -7.02 2.24
CA PRO A 15 25.46 -5.61 2.57
C PRO A 15 24.04 -5.03 2.75
N PHE A 16 23.88 -4.11 3.70
CA PHE A 16 22.60 -3.49 4.01
C PHE A 16 21.89 -2.88 2.79
N GLY A 17 22.65 -2.27 1.86
CA GLY A 17 22.10 -1.73 0.61
C GLY A 17 21.58 -2.79 -0.38
N GLU A 18 22.18 -3.99 -0.41
CA GLU A 18 21.67 -5.12 -1.22
C GLU A 18 20.38 -5.69 -0.62
N VAL A 19 20.33 -5.79 0.71
CA VAL A 19 19.09 -6.15 1.43
C VAL A 19 17.98 -5.15 1.14
N ALA A 20 18.30 -3.85 1.23
CA ALA A 20 17.35 -2.76 0.93
C ALA A 20 16.77 -2.90 -0.48
N ALA A 21 17.62 -3.08 -1.49
CA ALA A 21 17.22 -3.22 -2.87
C ALA A 21 16.25 -4.40 -3.09
N ARG A 22 16.59 -5.58 -2.56
CA ARG A 22 15.74 -6.77 -2.67
C ARG A 22 14.39 -6.59 -2.00
N VAL A 23 14.36 -6.02 -0.80
CA VAL A 23 13.09 -5.78 -0.09
C VAL A 23 12.24 -4.79 -0.87
N LEU A 24 12.81 -3.67 -1.33
CA LEU A 24 12.06 -2.66 -2.09
C LEU A 24 11.44 -3.24 -3.37
N GLU A 25 12.18 -4.04 -4.13
CA GLU A 25 11.68 -4.68 -5.35
C GLU A 25 10.53 -5.67 -5.08
N VAL A 26 10.65 -6.48 -4.02
CA VAL A 26 9.59 -7.43 -3.66
C VAL A 26 8.33 -6.68 -3.19
N ARG A 27 8.48 -5.66 -2.33
CA ARG A 27 7.34 -4.89 -1.81
C ARG A 27 6.68 -4.01 -2.88
N CYS A 28 7.46 -3.49 -3.81
CA CYS A 28 6.92 -2.79 -4.99
C CYS A 28 6.07 -3.73 -5.83
N ARG A 29 6.58 -4.92 -6.15
CA ARG A 29 5.84 -5.91 -6.94
C ARG A 29 4.56 -6.39 -6.26
N GLU A 30 4.59 -6.59 -4.94
CA GLU A 30 3.37 -6.88 -4.17
C GLU A 30 2.31 -5.79 -4.34
N LEU A 31 2.72 -4.51 -4.30
CA LEU A 31 1.81 -3.39 -4.48
C LEU A 31 1.22 -3.40 -5.90
N ILE A 32 2.05 -3.52 -6.93
CA ILE A 32 1.61 -3.54 -8.32
C ILE A 32 0.64 -4.70 -8.57
N ASP A 33 0.97 -5.91 -8.14
CA ASP A 33 0.12 -7.09 -8.34
C ASP A 33 -1.23 -6.96 -7.62
N SER A 34 -1.27 -6.25 -6.49
CA SER A 34 -2.50 -6.01 -5.71
C SER A 34 -3.38 -4.89 -6.26
N SER A 35 -2.91 -4.12 -7.24
CA SER A 35 -3.65 -2.97 -7.80
C SER A 35 -4.81 -3.38 -8.72
N ALA A 36 -4.75 -4.59 -9.27
CA ALA A 36 -5.74 -5.08 -10.21
C ALA A 36 -7.14 -5.16 -9.56
N GLY A 37 -8.08 -4.37 -10.09
CA GLY A 37 -9.45 -4.33 -9.60
C GLY A 37 -9.63 -3.55 -8.29
N VAL A 38 -8.64 -2.77 -7.85
CA VAL A 38 -8.73 -2.06 -6.55
C VAL A 38 -9.89 -1.07 -6.46
N LEU A 39 -10.38 -0.55 -7.59
CA LEU A 39 -11.50 0.39 -7.63
C LEU A 39 -12.87 -0.30 -7.61
N ASP A 40 -12.93 -1.63 -7.63
CA ASP A 40 -14.16 -2.39 -7.48
C ASP A 40 -14.63 -2.29 -6.02
N THR A 41 -15.71 -1.56 -5.78
CA THR A 41 -16.29 -1.37 -4.43
C THR A 41 -17.04 -2.61 -3.92
N ALA A 42 -17.36 -3.57 -4.78
CA ALA A 42 -17.98 -4.83 -4.37
C ALA A 42 -16.97 -5.84 -3.80
N ASP A 43 -15.71 -5.78 -4.24
CA ASP A 43 -14.62 -6.62 -3.75
C ASP A 43 -13.75 -5.85 -2.73
N VAL A 44 -14.16 -5.87 -1.46
CA VAL A 44 -13.46 -5.15 -0.39
C VAL A 44 -12.07 -5.70 -0.07
N GLU A 45 -11.79 -6.95 -0.44
CA GLU A 45 -10.49 -7.56 -0.19
C GLU A 45 -9.40 -6.98 -1.10
N ARG A 46 -9.75 -6.47 -2.30
CA ARG A 46 -8.78 -5.84 -3.23
C ARG A 46 -8.09 -4.63 -2.63
N VAL A 47 -8.87 -3.67 -2.11
CA VAL A 47 -8.30 -2.52 -1.39
C VAL A 47 -7.57 -2.96 -0.14
N HIS A 48 -8.09 -3.94 0.60
CA HIS A 48 -7.42 -4.41 1.79
C HIS A 48 -6.00 -4.94 1.46
N ASP A 49 -5.87 -5.78 0.45
CA ASP A 49 -4.60 -6.36 0.04
C ASP A 49 -3.64 -5.29 -0.49
N MET A 50 -4.11 -4.34 -1.34
CA MET A 50 -3.28 -3.22 -1.81
C MET A 50 -2.85 -2.29 -0.68
N ARG A 51 -3.71 -2.05 0.32
CA ARG A 51 -3.38 -1.28 1.52
C ARG A 51 -2.30 -1.96 2.33
N VAL A 52 -2.38 -3.28 2.49
CA VAL A 52 -1.35 -4.06 3.20
C VAL A 52 -0.01 -3.99 2.47
N ALA A 53 0.01 -4.18 1.14
CA ALA A 53 1.21 -4.08 0.32
C ALA A 53 1.84 -2.68 0.40
N THR A 54 1.03 -1.62 0.24
CA THR A 54 1.48 -0.23 0.33
C THR A 54 2.08 0.10 1.70
N ARG A 55 1.46 -0.34 2.79
CA ARG A 55 2.01 -0.17 4.15
C ARG A 55 3.37 -0.85 4.32
N ARG A 56 3.55 -2.05 3.77
CA ARG A 56 4.83 -2.78 3.83
C ARG A 56 5.92 -2.06 3.05
N LEU A 57 5.60 -1.58 1.85
CA LEU A 57 6.52 -0.78 1.03
C LEU A 57 6.92 0.52 1.75
N ARG A 58 5.95 1.23 2.34
CA ARG A 58 6.21 2.44 3.12
C ARG A 58 7.18 2.17 4.27
N ALA A 59 6.95 1.10 5.03
CA ALA A 59 7.82 0.70 6.12
C ALA A 59 9.23 0.36 5.63
N ALA A 60 9.36 -0.35 4.49
CA ALA A 60 10.66 -0.63 3.90
C ALA A 60 11.42 0.66 3.52
N LEU A 61 10.77 1.62 2.87
CA LEU A 61 11.36 2.92 2.55
C LEU A 61 11.78 3.70 3.80
N GLU A 62 11.01 3.62 4.90
CA GLU A 62 11.35 4.26 6.18
C GLU A 62 12.55 3.58 6.86
N ILE A 63 12.60 2.24 6.88
CA ILE A 63 13.68 1.45 7.51
C ILE A 63 15.00 1.61 6.76
N PHE A 64 14.99 1.49 5.43
CA PHE A 64 16.20 1.52 4.61
C PHE A 64 16.66 2.93 4.24
N ARG A 65 15.95 3.97 4.70
CA ARG A 65 16.30 5.37 4.47
C ARG A 65 17.81 5.69 4.61
N PRO A 66 18.56 5.15 5.60
CA PRO A 66 19.98 5.44 5.75
C PRO A 66 20.87 5.07 4.56
N CYS A 67 20.47 4.09 3.72
CA CYS A 67 21.24 3.65 2.55
C CYS A 67 20.59 4.02 1.21
N LEU A 68 19.55 4.86 1.24
CA LEU A 68 18.87 5.34 0.04
C LEU A 68 19.31 6.77 -0.30
N PRO A 69 19.33 7.15 -1.59
CA PRO A 69 19.64 8.51 -1.99
C PRO A 69 18.55 9.48 -1.52
N ALA A 70 18.86 10.79 -1.49
CA ALA A 70 17.93 11.83 -1.06
C ALA A 70 16.59 11.82 -1.85
N ALA A 71 16.62 11.35 -3.10
CA ALA A 71 15.43 11.16 -3.94
C ALA A 71 14.36 10.26 -3.29
N ALA A 72 14.73 9.36 -2.37
CA ALA A 72 13.80 8.49 -1.65
C ALA A 72 12.74 9.25 -0.86
N ALA A 73 13.01 10.49 -0.45
CA ALA A 73 12.04 11.33 0.25
C ALA A 73 10.80 11.65 -0.62
N ALA A 74 10.99 11.88 -1.92
CA ALA A 74 9.90 12.12 -2.86
C ALA A 74 9.05 10.86 -3.06
N THR A 75 9.69 9.72 -3.32
CA THR A 75 9.02 8.42 -3.45
C THR A 75 8.26 8.05 -2.17
N LEU A 76 8.84 8.26 -0.99
CA LEU A 76 8.15 8.00 0.28
C LEU A 76 6.91 8.89 0.45
N LYS A 77 6.95 10.14 -0.01
CA LYS A 77 5.78 11.04 0.03
C LYS A 77 4.66 10.53 -0.88
N GLU A 78 4.98 10.04 -2.07
CA GLU A 78 4.01 9.44 -2.99
C GLU A 78 3.37 8.17 -2.40
N VAL A 79 4.18 7.26 -1.86
CA VAL A 79 3.67 6.05 -1.17
C VAL A 79 2.79 6.40 0.02
N LYS A 80 3.09 7.48 0.76
CA LYS A 80 2.23 7.99 1.83
C LYS A 80 0.88 8.46 1.31
N GLY A 81 0.87 9.25 0.24
CA GLY A 81 -0.37 9.71 -0.39
C GLY A 81 -1.27 8.56 -0.86
N LEU A 82 -0.68 7.53 -1.47
CA LEU A 82 -1.39 6.31 -1.86
C LEU A 82 -1.93 5.55 -0.64
N ALA A 83 -1.12 5.40 0.42
CA ALA A 83 -1.53 4.74 1.65
C ALA A 83 -2.72 5.46 2.32
N ASP A 84 -2.71 6.79 2.33
CA ASP A 84 -3.78 7.60 2.91
C ASP A 84 -5.07 7.50 2.09
N ALA A 85 -4.98 7.46 0.75
CA ALA A 85 -6.14 7.25 -0.12
C ALA A 85 -6.77 5.85 0.08
N LEU A 86 -5.94 4.80 0.14
CA LEU A 86 -6.38 3.44 0.45
C LEU A 86 -6.99 3.32 1.85
N GLY A 87 -6.45 4.05 2.82
CA GLY A 87 -6.98 4.15 4.18
C GLY A 87 -8.41 4.68 4.18
N ARG A 88 -8.64 5.87 3.58
CA ARG A 88 -9.97 6.48 3.52
C ARG A 88 -11.02 5.57 2.86
N ARG A 89 -10.68 4.89 1.76
CA ARG A 89 -11.58 3.91 1.12
C ARG A 89 -11.90 2.77 2.09
N ARG A 90 -10.87 2.19 2.73
CA ARG A 90 -11.04 1.03 3.61
C ARG A 90 -11.84 1.33 4.88
N ASP A 91 -11.68 2.53 5.43
CA ASP A 91 -12.38 2.94 6.65
C ASP A 91 -13.90 2.96 6.41
N ALA A 92 -14.35 3.45 5.25
CA ALA A 92 -15.76 3.40 4.85
C ALA A 92 -16.27 1.95 4.72
N ASP A 93 -15.50 1.05 4.08
CA ASP A 93 -15.91 -0.36 3.96
C ASP A 93 -16.07 -1.04 5.33
N VAL A 94 -15.16 -0.76 6.27
CA VAL A 94 -15.22 -1.33 7.62
C VAL A 94 -16.47 -0.82 8.33
N ALA A 95 -16.76 0.48 8.25
CA ALA A 95 -17.92 1.09 8.87
C ALA A 95 -19.23 0.53 8.30
N ILE A 96 -19.34 0.41 6.98
CA ILE A 96 -20.50 -0.19 6.29
C ILE A 96 -20.72 -1.63 6.75
N ALA A 97 -19.66 -2.45 6.78
CA ALA A 97 -19.75 -3.85 7.21
C ALA A 97 -20.21 -3.95 8.67
N MET A 98 -19.61 -3.16 9.57
CA MET A 98 -19.98 -3.15 10.99
C MET A 98 -21.43 -2.72 11.22
N LEU A 99 -21.91 -1.68 10.52
CA LEU A 99 -23.31 -1.24 10.64
C LEU A 99 -24.29 -2.22 10.01
N THR A 100 -23.91 -2.91 8.95
CA THR A 100 -24.73 -3.96 8.32
C THR A 100 -24.91 -5.13 9.29
N ASP A 101 -23.84 -5.60 9.91
CA ASP A 101 -23.88 -6.66 10.92
C ASP A 101 -24.70 -6.22 12.15
N PHE A 102 -24.52 -4.97 12.57
CA PHE A 102 -25.30 -4.38 13.67
C PHE A 102 -26.79 -4.31 13.34
N ALA A 103 -27.17 -3.84 12.15
CA ALA A 103 -28.56 -3.74 11.71
C ALA A 103 -29.27 -5.10 11.70
N ALA A 104 -28.54 -6.17 11.33
CA ALA A 104 -29.07 -7.53 11.30
C ALA A 104 -29.49 -8.02 12.70
N ALA A 105 -28.83 -7.53 13.75
CA ALA A 105 -29.12 -7.88 15.15
C ALA A 105 -30.23 -7.01 15.80
N MET A 106 -30.69 -5.95 15.13
CA MET A 106 -31.61 -4.97 15.71
C MET A 106 -33.10 -5.20 15.35
N PRO A 107 -34.06 -4.74 16.18
CA PRO A 107 -35.48 -4.73 15.87
C PRO A 107 -35.81 -3.87 14.63
N TYR A 108 -36.86 -4.25 13.89
CA TYR A 108 -37.28 -3.57 12.66
C TYR A 108 -37.41 -2.02 12.72
N PRO A 109 -37.98 -1.39 13.77
CA PRO A 109 -38.11 0.07 13.81
C PRO A 109 -36.76 0.80 13.79
N ASP A 110 -35.70 0.21 14.36
CA ASP A 110 -34.37 0.82 14.41
C ASP A 110 -33.56 0.60 13.12
N ARG A 111 -33.94 -0.39 12.30
CA ARG A 111 -33.25 -0.71 11.04
C ARG A 111 -33.31 0.43 10.03
N ARG A 112 -34.39 1.23 10.04
CA ARG A 112 -34.56 2.34 9.09
C ARG A 112 -33.54 3.46 9.32
N GLY A 113 -33.26 3.78 10.58
CA GLY A 113 -32.23 4.76 10.93
C GLY A 113 -30.83 4.28 10.57
N ILE A 114 -30.54 3.00 10.85
CA ILE A 114 -29.24 2.40 10.52
C ILE A 114 -29.04 2.33 8.99
N ALA A 115 -30.09 2.01 8.22
CA ALA A 115 -30.02 2.01 6.77
C ALA A 115 -29.63 3.38 6.19
N SER A 116 -30.19 4.48 6.72
CA SER A 116 -29.81 5.82 6.27
C SER A 116 -28.33 6.16 6.56
N LEU A 117 -27.76 5.66 7.66
CA LEU A 117 -26.34 5.82 7.95
C LEU A 117 -25.46 5.00 6.99
N ILE A 118 -25.92 3.80 6.61
CA ILE A 118 -25.22 2.97 5.61
C ILE A 118 -25.23 3.65 4.24
N ASP A 119 -26.33 4.28 3.85
CA ASP A 119 -26.42 5.04 2.59
C ASP A 119 -25.41 6.20 2.55
N GLU A 120 -25.30 6.96 3.65
CA GLU A 120 -24.32 8.06 3.79
C GLU A 120 -22.88 7.56 3.68
N LEU A 121 -22.54 6.48 4.40
CA LEU A 121 -21.20 5.88 4.32
C LEU A 121 -20.89 5.29 2.95
N SER A 122 -21.90 4.80 2.23
CA SER A 122 -21.74 4.29 0.87
C SER A 122 -21.39 5.42 -0.11
N GLU A 123 -21.93 6.61 0.12
CA GLU A 123 -21.55 7.80 -0.64
C GLU A 123 -20.12 8.26 -0.30
N ASP A 124 -19.74 8.24 0.99
CA ASP A 124 -18.37 8.50 1.41
C ASP A 124 -17.38 7.49 0.80
N GLN A 125 -17.73 6.21 0.77
CA GLN A 125 -16.95 5.15 0.10
C GLN A 125 -16.76 5.49 -1.38
N ARG A 126 -17.82 5.92 -2.07
CA ARG A 126 -17.78 6.29 -3.49
C ARG A 126 -16.86 7.49 -3.74
N VAL A 127 -16.94 8.52 -2.90
CA VAL A 127 -16.07 9.71 -2.97
C VAL A 127 -14.61 9.32 -2.71
N ALA A 128 -14.34 8.53 -1.68
CA ALA A 128 -13.01 8.04 -1.36
C ALA A 128 -12.43 7.16 -2.49
N ASN A 129 -13.26 6.32 -3.12
CA ASN A 129 -12.87 5.50 -4.27
C ASN A 129 -12.52 6.37 -5.49
N GLY A 130 -13.28 7.44 -5.73
CA GLY A 130 -12.94 8.44 -6.75
C GLY A 130 -11.57 9.11 -6.49
N ALA A 131 -11.26 9.44 -5.23
CA ALA A 131 -9.96 9.99 -4.86
C ALA A 131 -8.80 8.98 -4.96
N LEU A 132 -9.10 7.67 -4.86
CA LEU A 132 -8.13 6.59 -5.05
C LEU A 132 -7.82 6.34 -6.54
N ALA A 133 -8.71 6.73 -7.46
CA ALA A 133 -8.57 6.41 -8.88
C ALA A 133 -7.26 6.92 -9.50
N ALA A 134 -6.87 8.17 -9.24
CA ALA A 134 -5.63 8.72 -9.79
C ALA A 134 -4.35 8.10 -9.17
N PRO A 135 -4.24 7.95 -7.83
CA PRO A 135 -3.11 7.21 -7.23
C PRO A 135 -3.03 5.73 -7.60
N ALA A 136 -4.16 5.10 -7.92
CA ALA A 136 -4.21 3.70 -8.35
C ALA A 136 -4.12 3.53 -9.88
N ASP A 137 -4.00 4.63 -10.64
CA ASP A 137 -3.92 4.57 -12.09
C ASP A 137 -2.66 3.79 -12.52
N PRO A 138 -2.77 2.83 -13.46
CA PRO A 138 -1.63 2.04 -13.90
C PRO A 138 -0.42 2.85 -14.36
N ARG A 139 -0.61 4.04 -14.95
CA ARG A 139 0.48 4.91 -15.39
C ARG A 139 1.17 5.56 -14.19
N HIS A 140 0.41 5.98 -13.18
CA HIS A 140 0.98 6.50 -11.94
C HIS A 140 1.79 5.42 -11.22
N LEU A 141 1.23 4.20 -11.11
CA LEU A 141 1.89 3.06 -10.49
C LEU A 141 3.15 2.63 -11.24
N ALA A 142 3.16 2.66 -12.57
CA ALA A 142 4.37 2.41 -13.36
C ALA A 142 5.48 3.44 -13.11
N GLY A 143 5.11 4.72 -12.94
CA GLY A 143 6.07 5.77 -12.55
C GLY A 143 6.66 5.54 -11.17
N LEU A 144 5.82 5.15 -10.20
CA LEU A 144 6.25 4.80 -8.85
C LEU A 144 7.17 3.57 -8.85
N GLU A 145 6.84 2.54 -9.64
CA GLU A 145 7.67 1.33 -9.81
C GLU A 145 9.06 1.68 -10.37
N ALA A 146 9.13 2.51 -11.41
CA ALA A 146 10.39 2.96 -11.97
C ALA A 146 11.23 3.75 -10.94
N ALA A 147 10.60 4.64 -10.16
CA ALA A 147 11.28 5.38 -9.11
C ALA A 147 11.87 4.45 -8.04
N ILE A 148 11.10 3.46 -7.59
CA ILE A 148 11.56 2.46 -6.60
C ILE A 148 12.68 1.60 -7.17
N GLY A 149 12.61 1.21 -8.44
CA GLY A 149 13.69 0.50 -9.14
C GLY A 149 14.99 1.31 -9.16
N GLY A 150 14.90 2.63 -9.40
CA GLY A 150 16.04 3.55 -9.30
C GLY A 150 16.65 3.62 -7.89
N LEU A 151 15.81 3.66 -6.84
CA LEU A 151 16.26 3.62 -5.46
C LEU A 151 16.96 2.30 -5.12
N ALA A 152 16.42 1.17 -5.56
CA ALA A 152 17.01 -0.15 -5.37
C ALA A 152 18.38 -0.25 -6.07
N ALA A 153 18.49 0.22 -7.32
CA ALA A 153 19.76 0.24 -8.05
C ALA A 153 20.82 1.11 -7.34
N ALA A 154 20.44 2.29 -6.85
CA ALA A 154 21.33 3.17 -6.10
C ALA A 154 21.80 2.53 -4.78
N ALA A 155 20.92 1.83 -4.06
CA ALA A 155 21.27 1.13 -2.83
C ALA A 155 22.30 0.01 -3.07
N ARG A 156 22.16 -0.74 -4.18
CA ARG A 156 23.14 -1.76 -4.58
C ARG A 156 24.50 -1.14 -4.94
N ALA A 157 24.50 -0.05 -5.68
CA ALA A 157 25.74 0.64 -6.06
C ALA A 157 26.50 1.15 -4.84
N ALA A 158 25.79 1.73 -3.86
CA ALA A 158 26.38 2.16 -2.59
C ALA A 158 26.95 0.99 -1.77
N ALA A 159 26.28 -0.16 -1.78
CA ALA A 159 26.77 -1.38 -1.13
C ALA A 159 28.05 -1.94 -1.77
N ALA A 160 28.15 -1.91 -3.10
CA ALA A 160 29.33 -2.39 -3.83
C ALA A 160 30.55 -1.48 -3.68
N GLY A 161 30.33 -0.17 -3.52
CA GLY A 161 31.41 0.82 -3.35
C GLY A 161 31.97 0.94 -1.92
N GLY A 162 31.34 0.29 -0.93
CA GLY A 162 31.76 0.33 0.48
C GLY A 162 32.76 -0.75 0.90
N GLY A 163 33.21 -1.60 -0.03
CA GLY A 163 34.29 -2.54 0.20
C GLY A 163 35.63 -1.83 0.04
N GLU A 164 36.15 -1.18 1.09
CA GLU A 164 37.55 -0.79 1.09
C GLU A 164 38.44 -2.06 1.12
N PRO A 165 39.41 -2.18 0.21
CA PRO A 165 40.46 -3.18 0.30
C PRO A 165 41.39 -2.78 1.45
N SER A 166 41.58 -3.68 2.42
CA SER A 166 42.73 -3.64 3.33
C SER A 166 43.74 -4.72 2.97
#